data_AF-A0A5C9BWW0-F1
#
_entry.id   AF-A0A5C9BWW0-F1
#
_cell.length_a   1.000
_cell.length_b   1.000
_cell.length_c   1.000
_cell.angle_alpha   90.00
_cell.angle_beta   90.00
_cell.angle_gamma   90.00
#
_symmetry.space_group_name_H-M   'P 1'
#
loop_
_entity.id
_entity.type
_entity.pdbx_description
1 polymer ?
#
loop_
_entity_poly.entity_id
_entity_poly.type
_entity_poly.pdbx_seq_one_letter_code
_entity_poly.pdbx_strand_id
1 'polypeptide(L)'
;KKLSIAVKDLLAEMNVHASNLIKVNFTKPGDQINNDSLKVQLYDSLAKLGVVFEKASISEEDKDQTTNQLIIPSALVHFRKNQLPIAIDLRSSKKIYKQFNVVNEEPQEDIEATRNAAEALLENKFATAINKLTRKVVPTIAYTVGNGEPTDLTVNDIGESLRNDYRLGVFNLKAAYPNAAIIQTLIIVKPTQPFTEEDQLKLDQYVMNGGNIIWFVDKLYAELDSLKRTEGQYTAFDRGLGIDELLFKYGVRINPDLLQDLSCSKIPLVVGKNPDGSIRMQRLPWPYYPFLSARTPNPISQNIDRVLPIFPSSIV
;
A
#
# COMPACT_ATOMS: atom_id res chain seq x y z
N LYS A 1 11.32 -25.58 8.47
CA LYS A 1 10.81 -26.19 9.73
C LYS A 1 10.39 -25.14 10.77
N LYS A 2 11.19 -24.08 11.04
CA LYS A 2 10.76 -23.01 11.96
C LYS A 2 9.49 -22.27 11.48
N LEU A 3 9.44 -21.89 10.20
CA LEU A 3 8.28 -21.20 9.60
C LEU A 3 6.98 -22.01 9.68
N SER A 4 7.04 -23.32 9.43
CA SER A 4 5.85 -24.18 9.47
C SER A 4 5.25 -24.33 10.88
N ILE A 5 6.08 -24.23 11.92
CA ILE A 5 5.61 -24.27 13.32
C ILE A 5 4.91 -22.95 13.65
N ALA A 6 5.55 -21.81 13.36
CA ALA A 6 4.97 -20.50 13.58
C ALA A 6 3.60 -20.32 12.88
N VAL A 7 3.50 -20.74 11.61
CA VAL A 7 2.23 -20.70 10.87
C VAL A 7 1.18 -21.63 11.49
N LYS A 8 1.58 -22.80 12.00
CA LYS A 8 0.66 -23.72 12.66
C LYS A 8 0.10 -23.13 13.96
N ASP A 9 0.96 -22.49 14.75
CA ASP A 9 0.57 -21.88 16.03
C ASP A 9 -0.36 -20.68 15.78
N LEU A 10 -0.02 -19.80 14.84
CA LEU A 10 -0.88 -18.68 14.41
C LEU A 10 -2.27 -19.15 13.95
N LEU A 11 -2.32 -20.15 13.08
CA LEU A 11 -3.60 -20.67 12.59
C LEU A 11 -4.38 -21.42 13.67
N ALA A 12 -3.71 -22.03 14.65
CA ALA A 12 -4.38 -22.65 15.79
C ALA A 12 -5.06 -21.59 16.67
N GLU A 13 -4.39 -20.48 16.94
CA GLU A 13 -4.96 -19.34 17.67
C GLU A 13 -6.17 -18.76 16.92
N MET A 14 -6.05 -18.49 15.61
CA MET A 14 -7.18 -18.05 14.79
C MET A 14 -8.34 -19.05 14.81
N ASN A 15 -8.06 -20.36 14.86
CA ASN A 15 -9.09 -21.39 14.88
C ASN A 15 -9.88 -21.44 16.19
N VAL A 16 -9.24 -21.13 17.32
CA VAL A 16 -9.91 -20.95 18.62
C VAL A 16 -10.93 -19.82 18.52
N HIS A 17 -10.53 -18.67 17.95
CA HIS A 17 -11.46 -17.55 17.72
C HIS A 17 -12.55 -17.87 16.70
N ALA A 18 -12.25 -18.69 15.69
CA ALA A 18 -13.18 -19.09 14.63
C ALA A 18 -14.08 -20.28 14.99
N SER A 19 -14.17 -20.68 16.27
CA SER A 19 -14.99 -21.81 16.73
C SER A 19 -14.68 -23.14 16.01
N ASN A 20 -13.39 -23.42 15.75
CA ASN A 20 -12.90 -24.65 15.12
C ASN A 20 -13.32 -24.89 13.66
N LEU A 21 -13.61 -23.83 12.90
CA LEU A 21 -14.01 -23.93 11.50
C LEU A 21 -12.83 -24.01 10.50
N ILE A 22 -11.61 -23.74 10.94
CA ILE A 22 -10.41 -23.72 10.10
C ILE A 22 -9.74 -25.10 10.09
N LYS A 23 -9.48 -25.63 8.90
CA LYS A 23 -8.75 -26.89 8.69
C LYS A 23 -7.42 -26.59 8.02
N VAL A 24 -6.33 -27.07 8.61
CA VAL A 24 -4.96 -26.81 8.13
C VAL A 24 -4.29 -28.13 7.76
N ASN A 25 -3.83 -28.23 6.51
CA ASN A 25 -3.10 -29.39 6.00
C ASN A 25 -1.76 -28.95 5.41
N PHE A 26 -0.68 -29.63 5.80
CA PHE A 26 0.64 -29.40 5.23
C PHE A 26 0.93 -30.49 4.20
N THR A 27 1.06 -30.11 2.94
CA THR A 27 1.31 -31.04 1.82
C THR A 27 2.48 -30.54 0.99
N LYS A 28 3.31 -31.47 0.48
CA LYS A 28 4.27 -31.16 -0.58
C LYS A 28 3.55 -31.30 -1.93
N PRO A 29 3.43 -30.22 -2.73
CA PRO A 29 2.79 -30.30 -4.03
C PRO A 29 3.55 -31.27 -4.94
N GLY A 30 2.85 -32.20 -5.59
CA GLY A 30 3.44 -33.12 -6.57
C GLY A 30 4.10 -34.38 -6.00
N ASP A 31 4.06 -34.62 -4.68
CA ASP A 31 4.66 -35.80 -4.02
C ASP A 31 4.01 -37.12 -4.44
N GLN A 32 2.75 -37.07 -4.88
CA GLN A 32 1.96 -38.23 -5.33
C GLN A 32 1.89 -38.38 -6.86
N ILE A 33 2.52 -37.47 -7.61
CA ILE A 33 2.47 -37.47 -9.08
C ILE A 33 3.78 -38.10 -9.56
N ASN A 34 3.71 -39.21 -10.30
CA ASN A 34 4.90 -39.87 -10.85
C ASN A 34 5.25 -39.38 -12.27
N ASN A 35 4.32 -38.71 -12.95
CA ASN A 35 4.51 -38.19 -14.30
C ASN A 35 5.01 -36.75 -14.27
N ASP A 36 6.20 -36.51 -14.83
CA ASP A 36 6.84 -35.21 -14.85
C ASP A 36 6.06 -34.15 -15.65
N SER A 37 5.37 -34.53 -16.72
CA SER A 37 4.51 -33.60 -17.48
C SER A 37 3.34 -33.08 -16.64
N LEU A 38 2.75 -33.93 -15.80
CA LEU A 38 1.66 -33.54 -14.89
C LEU A 38 2.15 -32.66 -13.74
N LYS A 39 3.39 -32.86 -13.26
CA LYS A 39 4.01 -31.97 -12.27
C LYS A 39 4.21 -30.56 -12.81
N VAL A 40 4.69 -30.44 -14.06
CA VAL A 40 4.88 -29.14 -14.70
C VAL A 40 3.56 -28.39 -14.86
N GLN A 41 2.49 -29.09 -15.29
CA GLN A 41 1.16 -28.50 -15.38
C GLN A 41 0.60 -28.05 -14.03
N LEU A 42 0.83 -28.84 -12.97
CA LEU A 42 0.46 -28.46 -11.61
C LEU A 42 1.20 -27.20 -11.16
N TYR A 43 2.52 -27.13 -11.37
CA TYR A 43 3.31 -25.96 -11.00
C TYR A 43 2.93 -24.71 -11.79
N ASP A 44 2.65 -24.83 -13.09
CA ASP A 44 2.14 -23.72 -13.90
C ASP A 44 0.78 -23.23 -13.38
N SER A 45 -0.12 -24.15 -13.01
CA SER A 45 -1.42 -23.80 -12.41
C SER A 45 -1.26 -23.09 -11.06
N LEU A 46 -0.34 -23.57 -10.22
CA LEU A 46 -0.02 -22.95 -8.93
C LEU A 46 0.62 -21.57 -9.10
N ALA A 47 1.52 -21.40 -10.07
CA ALA A 47 2.14 -20.12 -10.39
C ALA A 47 1.08 -19.09 -10.84
N LYS A 48 0.11 -19.51 -11.67
CA LYS A 48 -1.03 -18.68 -12.08
C LYS A 48 -1.93 -18.25 -10.91
N LEU A 49 -1.98 -19.05 -9.84
CA LEU A 49 -2.68 -18.70 -8.60
C LEU A 49 -1.88 -17.75 -7.69
N GLY A 50 -0.65 -17.40 -8.07
CA GLY A 50 0.22 -16.51 -7.30
C GLY A 50 1.15 -17.23 -6.32
N VAL A 51 1.33 -18.55 -6.45
CA VAL A 51 2.30 -19.31 -5.63
C VAL A 51 3.71 -18.97 -6.07
N VAL A 52 4.57 -18.64 -5.10
CA VAL A 52 5.97 -18.31 -5.33
C VAL A 52 6.83 -19.56 -5.21
N PHE A 53 7.71 -19.77 -6.18
CA PHE A 53 8.64 -20.90 -6.23
C PHE A 53 10.07 -20.40 -6.10
N GLU A 54 10.84 -21.01 -5.18
CA GLU A 54 12.26 -20.65 -4.99
C GLU A 54 13.15 -21.88 -5.06
N LYS A 55 14.32 -21.71 -5.67
CA LYS A 55 15.39 -22.69 -5.65
C LYS A 55 16.35 -22.29 -4.54
N ALA A 56 16.39 -23.06 -3.46
CA ALA A 56 17.41 -22.91 -2.43
C ALA A 56 18.57 -23.85 -2.74
N SER A 57 19.77 -23.31 -2.86
CA SER A 57 21.01 -24.08 -2.87
C SER A 57 21.45 -24.29 -1.43
N ILE A 58 21.36 -25.52 -0.92
CA ILE A 58 21.91 -25.89 0.38
C ILE A 58 23.32 -26.39 0.11
N SER A 59 24.32 -25.62 0.55
CA SER A 59 25.70 -26.05 0.65
C SER A 59 25.90 -26.60 2.07
N GLU A 60 26.01 -27.91 2.21
CA GLU A 60 26.47 -28.51 3.47
C GLU A 60 27.99 -28.32 3.55
N GLU A 61 28.50 -27.73 4.65
CA GLU A 61 29.92 -27.39 4.83
C GLU A 61 30.87 -28.61 4.76
N ASP A 62 30.35 -29.84 4.84
CA ASP A 62 31.13 -31.10 4.86
C ASP A 62 30.98 -31.97 3.59
N LYS A 63 30.21 -31.55 2.59
CA LYS A 63 30.13 -32.26 1.30
C LYS A 63 30.04 -31.27 0.15
N ASP A 64 30.91 -31.46 -0.83
CA ASP A 64 31.02 -30.70 -2.10
C ASP A 64 29.80 -30.90 -3.05
N GLN A 65 28.61 -31.15 -2.48
CA GLN A 65 27.34 -31.35 -3.18
C GLN A 65 26.39 -30.20 -2.85
N THR A 66 26.33 -29.22 -3.75
CA THR A 66 25.26 -28.22 -3.77
C THR A 66 23.96 -28.90 -4.15
N THR A 67 23.09 -29.17 -3.17
CA THR A 67 21.75 -29.70 -3.44
C THR A 67 20.80 -28.55 -3.70
N ASN A 68 20.26 -28.50 -4.91
CA ASN A 68 19.21 -27.56 -5.29
C ASN A 68 17.85 -28.10 -4.84
N GLN A 69 17.29 -27.55 -3.77
CA GLN A 69 15.96 -27.90 -3.28
C GLN A 69 14.94 -26.85 -3.71
N LEU A 70 13.86 -27.30 -4.35
CA LEU A 70 12.70 -26.44 -4.62
C LEU A 70 11.91 -26.24 -3.32
N ILE A 71 11.75 -24.99 -2.91
CA ILE A 71 10.97 -24.59 -1.75
C ILE A 71 9.74 -23.81 -2.24
N ILE A 72 8.59 -24.16 -1.67
CA ILE A 72 7.30 -23.52 -1.96
C ILE A 72 6.77 -22.96 -0.64
N PRO A 73 7.17 -21.73 -0.24
CA PRO A 73 6.75 -21.12 1.02
C PRO A 73 5.39 -20.43 0.85
N SER A 74 4.36 -21.16 0.42
CA SER A 74 3.03 -20.58 0.20
C SER A 74 1.92 -21.41 0.84
N ALA A 75 0.87 -20.74 1.29
CA ALA A 75 -0.38 -21.35 1.70
C ALA A 75 -1.47 -21.08 0.66
N LEU A 76 -2.34 -22.06 0.42
CA LEU A 76 -3.56 -21.88 -0.37
C LEU A 76 -4.76 -21.90 0.56
N VAL A 77 -5.54 -20.82 0.55
CA VAL A 77 -6.76 -20.72 1.35
C VAL A 77 -7.96 -20.92 0.43
N HIS A 78 -8.86 -21.83 0.80
CA HIS A 78 -10.08 -22.12 0.06
C HIS A 78 -11.27 -22.20 1.01
N PHE A 79 -12.48 -21.89 0.51
CA PHE A 79 -13.70 -21.94 1.32
C PHE A 79 -14.82 -22.74 0.62
N ARG A 80 -15.30 -22.29 -0.54
CA ARG A 80 -16.37 -22.95 -1.32
C ARG A 80 -15.82 -23.62 -2.58
N LYS A 81 -16.49 -24.68 -3.05
CA LYS A 81 -16.08 -25.47 -4.23
C LYS A 81 -15.93 -24.67 -5.54
N ASN A 82 -16.64 -23.55 -5.70
CA ASN A 82 -16.61 -22.72 -6.91
C ASN A 82 -15.90 -21.36 -6.73
N GLN A 83 -15.14 -21.19 -5.64
CA GLN A 83 -14.31 -19.99 -5.45
C GLN A 83 -12.85 -20.33 -5.75
N LEU A 84 -12.18 -19.45 -6.48
CA LEU A 84 -10.74 -19.55 -6.70
C LEU A 84 -10.01 -19.45 -5.35
N PRO A 85 -9.01 -20.33 -5.10
CA PRO A 85 -8.21 -20.25 -3.88
C PRO A 85 -7.32 -19.01 -3.92
N ILE A 86 -7.00 -18.49 -2.73
CA ILE A 86 -6.07 -17.36 -2.57
C ILE A 86 -4.71 -17.92 -2.13
N ALA A 87 -3.66 -17.62 -2.91
CA ALA A 87 -2.30 -17.91 -2.51
C ALA A 87 -1.76 -16.83 -1.57
N ILE A 88 -1.16 -17.27 -0.47
CA ILE A 88 -0.49 -16.43 0.51
C ILE A 88 0.98 -16.80 0.51
N ASP A 89 1.84 -15.82 0.22
CA ASP A 89 3.28 -15.95 0.46
C ASP A 89 3.58 -15.90 1.96
N LEU A 90 4.21 -16.96 2.47
CA LEU A 90 4.57 -17.14 3.88
C LEU A 90 5.96 -16.59 4.22
N ARG A 91 6.75 -16.19 3.22
CA ARG A 91 8.13 -15.72 3.41
C ARG A 91 8.23 -14.20 3.60
N SER A 92 7.11 -13.48 3.55
CA SER A 92 7.13 -12.03 3.76
C SER A 92 7.64 -11.69 5.16
N SER A 93 8.88 -11.24 5.22
CA SER A 93 9.45 -10.56 6.37
C SER A 93 9.57 -9.08 6.06
N LYS A 94 9.15 -8.26 7.01
CA LYS A 94 9.37 -6.82 6.96
C LYS A 94 10.57 -6.50 7.85
N LYS A 95 11.68 -6.09 7.25
CA LYS A 95 12.84 -5.62 8.01
C LYS A 95 12.52 -4.26 8.60
N ILE A 96 12.53 -4.18 9.92
CA ILE A 96 12.42 -2.92 10.64
C ILE A 96 13.82 -2.51 11.06
N TYR A 97 14.20 -1.31 10.65
CA TYR A 97 15.45 -0.68 11.08
C TYR A 97 15.17 0.21 12.29
N LYS A 98 16.13 0.27 13.22
CA LYS A 98 16.11 1.24 14.32
C LYS A 98 16.03 2.67 13.76
N GLN A 99 15.56 3.63 14.55
CA GLN A 99 15.67 5.03 14.13
C GLN A 99 17.16 5.38 14.02
N PHE A 100 17.59 5.81 12.84
CA PHE A 100 18.97 6.20 12.56
C PHE A 100 18.99 7.49 11.76
N ASN A 101 20.03 8.28 11.95
CA ASN A 101 20.26 9.48 11.16
C ASN A 101 20.79 9.08 9.77
N VAL A 102 19.95 9.28 8.73
CA VAL A 102 20.24 8.93 7.33
C VAL A 102 21.51 9.60 6.78
N VAL A 103 22.04 10.62 7.50
CA VAL A 103 23.26 11.34 7.12
C VAL A 103 24.53 10.70 7.71
N ASN A 104 24.48 10.17 8.94
CA ASN A 104 25.68 9.82 9.72
C ASN A 104 25.74 8.36 10.19
N GLU A 105 24.65 7.60 10.07
CA GLU A 105 24.52 6.28 10.67
C GLU A 105 24.11 5.24 9.63
N GLU A 106 24.69 4.04 9.73
CA GLU A 106 24.25 2.90 8.93
C GLU A 106 23.00 2.26 9.53
N PRO A 107 22.04 1.83 8.69
CA PRO A 107 20.80 1.21 9.14
C PRO A 107 21.08 -0.08 9.90
N GLN A 108 20.79 -0.09 11.21
CA GLN A 108 20.82 -1.30 12.03
C GLN A 108 19.44 -1.94 12.09
N GLU A 109 19.37 -3.24 11.81
CA GLU A 109 18.13 -4.03 11.91
C GLU A 109 17.72 -4.18 13.38
N ASP A 110 16.46 -3.89 13.65
CA ASP A 110 15.80 -4.25 14.90
C ASP A 110 15.22 -5.66 14.74
N ILE A 111 15.93 -6.65 15.28
CA ILE A 111 15.61 -8.07 15.11
C ILE A 111 14.24 -8.40 15.75
N GLU A 112 13.94 -7.81 16.91
CA GLU A 112 12.69 -8.07 17.62
C GLU A 112 11.51 -7.41 16.89
N ALA A 113 11.65 -6.15 16.51
CA ALA A 113 10.62 -5.46 15.74
C ALA A 113 10.38 -6.11 14.38
N THR A 114 11.45 -6.58 13.71
CA THR A 114 11.36 -7.33 12.46
C THR A 114 10.58 -8.64 12.62
N ARG A 115 10.82 -9.38 13.71
CA ARG A 115 10.08 -10.62 14.00
C ARG A 115 8.59 -10.35 14.23
N ASN A 116 8.27 -9.37 15.06
CA ASN A 116 6.89 -9.02 15.38
C ASN A 116 6.15 -8.50 14.13
N ALA A 117 6.83 -7.73 13.28
CA ALA A 117 6.27 -7.25 12.03
C ALA A 117 6.01 -8.37 11.02
N ALA A 118 6.90 -9.38 10.96
CA ALA A 118 6.67 -10.55 10.11
C ALA A 118 5.44 -11.36 10.56
N GLU A 119 5.26 -11.53 11.87
CA GLU A 119 4.09 -12.21 12.44
C GLU A 119 2.78 -11.45 12.16
N ALA A 120 2.76 -10.14 12.46
CA ALA A 120 1.58 -9.30 12.20
C ALA A 120 1.22 -9.21 10.70
N LEU A 121 2.23 -9.25 9.81
CA LEU A 121 2.01 -9.26 8.37
C LEU A 121 1.41 -10.60 7.91
N LEU A 122 1.87 -11.73 8.45
CA LEU A 122 1.27 -13.04 8.19
C LEU A 122 -0.18 -13.09 8.66
N GLU A 123 -0.46 -12.61 9.87
CA GLU A 123 -1.82 -12.49 10.40
C GLU A 123 -2.71 -11.65 9.47
N ASN A 124 -2.24 -10.47 9.05
CA ASN A 124 -2.96 -9.60 8.13
C ASN A 124 -3.26 -10.28 6.79
N LYS A 125 -2.30 -11.03 6.24
CA LYS A 125 -2.48 -11.80 5.00
C LYS A 125 -3.57 -12.87 5.14
N PHE A 126 -3.55 -13.64 6.23
CA PHE A 126 -4.56 -14.65 6.50
C PHE A 126 -5.94 -14.02 6.74
N ALA A 127 -6.02 -12.98 7.57
CA ALA A 127 -7.26 -12.24 7.82
C ALA A 127 -7.84 -11.67 6.52
N THR A 128 -7.00 -11.08 5.67
CA THR A 128 -7.41 -10.55 4.36
C THR A 128 -7.92 -11.65 3.44
N ALA A 129 -7.23 -12.79 3.34
CA ALA A 129 -7.67 -13.91 2.52
C ALA A 129 -9.01 -14.50 3.01
N ILE A 130 -9.16 -14.68 4.32
CA ILE A 130 -10.41 -15.16 4.93
C ILE A 130 -11.55 -14.17 4.65
N ASN A 131 -11.33 -12.87 4.85
CA ASN A 131 -12.32 -11.84 4.55
C ASN A 131 -12.73 -11.87 3.07
N LYS A 132 -11.76 -11.95 2.14
CA LYS A 132 -12.02 -12.03 0.69
C LYS A 132 -12.84 -13.25 0.29
N LEU A 133 -12.63 -14.40 0.97
CA LEU A 133 -13.35 -15.65 0.69
C LEU A 133 -14.75 -15.69 1.34
N THR A 134 -14.91 -15.06 2.50
CA THR A 134 -16.15 -15.10 3.29
C THR A 134 -17.12 -13.96 2.98
N ARG A 135 -16.64 -12.83 2.45
CA ARG A 135 -17.49 -11.68 2.10
C ARG A 135 -18.59 -12.07 1.09
N LYS A 136 -19.81 -11.60 1.35
CA LYS A 136 -20.97 -11.83 0.48
C LYS A 136 -21.02 -10.88 -0.71
N VAL A 137 -20.52 -9.66 -0.52
CA VAL A 137 -20.53 -8.57 -1.52
C VAL A 137 -19.11 -8.02 -1.63
N VAL A 138 -18.66 -7.78 -2.85
CA VAL A 138 -17.40 -7.09 -3.13
C VAL A 138 -17.67 -5.59 -3.07
N PRO A 139 -16.99 -4.83 -2.19
CA PRO A 139 -17.24 -3.40 -2.09
C PRO A 139 -16.88 -2.66 -3.38
N THR A 140 -17.70 -1.68 -3.71
CA THR A 140 -17.51 -0.75 -4.83
C THR A 140 -16.88 0.53 -4.32
N ILE A 141 -15.78 0.90 -4.96
CA ILE A 141 -15.04 2.14 -4.74
C ILE A 141 -15.17 2.97 -6.01
N ALA A 142 -15.44 4.26 -5.89
CA ALA A 142 -15.46 5.15 -7.05
C ALA A 142 -14.39 6.23 -6.95
N TYR A 143 -13.62 6.36 -8.03
CA TYR A 143 -12.70 7.47 -8.25
C TYR A 143 -13.50 8.68 -8.71
N THR A 144 -13.43 9.77 -7.96
CA THR A 144 -14.22 10.97 -8.21
C THR A 144 -13.52 11.84 -9.24
N VAL A 145 -14.29 12.35 -10.20
CA VAL A 145 -13.85 13.33 -11.20
C VAL A 145 -14.84 14.49 -11.24
N GLY A 146 -14.37 15.64 -11.71
CA GLY A 146 -15.21 16.82 -11.96
C GLY A 146 -14.72 18.09 -11.27
N ASN A 147 -13.72 17.99 -10.39
CA ASN A 147 -13.09 19.10 -9.68
C ASN A 147 -11.58 19.15 -9.98
N GLY A 148 -11.18 18.68 -11.16
CA GLY A 148 -9.81 18.74 -11.66
C GLY A 148 -8.88 17.67 -11.10
N GLU A 149 -9.43 16.54 -10.65
CA GLU A 149 -8.68 15.33 -10.32
C GLU A 149 -7.95 14.78 -11.57
N PRO A 150 -6.75 14.18 -11.41
CA PRO A 150 -6.00 13.63 -12.52
C PRO A 150 -6.72 12.42 -13.14
N THR A 151 -6.72 12.32 -14.46
CA THR A 151 -7.28 11.17 -15.19
C THR A 151 -6.26 10.52 -16.12
N ASP A 152 -4.98 10.78 -15.87
CA ASP A 152 -3.88 10.28 -16.68
C ASP A 152 -3.43 8.89 -16.22
N LEU A 153 -2.39 8.36 -16.89
CA LEU A 153 -1.84 7.04 -16.59
C LEU A 153 -1.29 6.91 -15.16
N THR A 154 -1.06 8.02 -14.44
CA THR A 154 -0.60 7.95 -13.04
C THR A 154 -1.67 7.35 -12.12
N VAL A 155 -2.95 7.47 -12.49
CA VAL A 155 -4.08 6.89 -11.76
C VAL A 155 -4.34 5.43 -12.14
N ASN A 156 -3.79 4.96 -13.28
CA ASN A 156 -4.01 3.58 -13.73
C ASN A 156 -3.44 2.53 -12.77
N ASP A 157 -2.36 2.87 -12.06
CA ASP A 157 -1.76 1.98 -11.06
C ASP A 157 -2.69 1.73 -9.86
N ILE A 158 -3.46 2.75 -9.45
CA ILE A 158 -4.53 2.60 -8.44
C ILE A 158 -5.59 1.64 -8.97
N GLY A 159 -5.93 1.78 -10.26
CA GLY A 159 -6.83 0.90 -10.98
C GLY A 159 -6.41 -0.57 -10.89
N GLU A 160 -5.21 -0.88 -11.36
CA GLU A 160 -4.67 -2.25 -11.37
C GLU A 160 -4.50 -2.81 -9.96
N SER A 161 -4.03 -2.01 -9.01
CA SER A 161 -3.82 -2.43 -7.62
C SER A 161 -5.11 -2.81 -6.90
N LEU A 162 -6.21 -2.07 -7.15
CA LEU A 162 -7.49 -2.32 -6.49
C LEU A 162 -8.40 -3.31 -7.23
N ARG A 163 -8.15 -3.55 -8.53
CA ARG A 163 -9.02 -4.33 -9.42
C ARG A 163 -9.36 -5.74 -8.92
N ASN A 164 -8.39 -6.40 -8.30
CA ASN A 164 -8.58 -7.77 -7.79
C ASN A 164 -9.38 -7.82 -6.50
N ASP A 165 -9.42 -6.70 -5.76
CA ASP A 165 -9.94 -6.65 -4.40
C ASP A 165 -11.29 -5.94 -4.32
N TYR A 166 -11.52 -4.95 -5.17
CA TYR A 166 -12.68 -4.06 -5.15
C TYR A 166 -13.22 -3.83 -6.55
N ARG A 167 -14.50 -3.43 -6.63
CA ARG A 167 -15.07 -2.94 -7.88
C ARG A 167 -14.74 -1.46 -8.00
N LEU A 168 -13.82 -1.11 -8.89
CA LEU A 168 -13.49 0.28 -9.16
C LEU A 168 -14.40 0.85 -10.25
N GLY A 169 -15.01 1.99 -9.97
CA GLY A 169 -15.73 2.81 -10.94
C GLY A 169 -15.16 4.23 -11.00
N VAL A 170 -15.56 4.98 -12.03
CA VAL A 170 -15.33 6.43 -12.10
C VAL A 170 -16.68 7.11 -11.87
N PHE A 171 -16.70 8.11 -10.99
CA PHE A 171 -17.90 8.86 -10.66
C PHE A 171 -17.69 10.35 -10.89
N ASN A 172 -18.55 10.96 -11.71
CA ASN A 172 -18.49 12.39 -11.99
C ASN A 172 -19.41 13.17 -11.05
N LEU A 173 -18.83 13.95 -10.13
CA LEU A 173 -19.56 14.73 -9.13
C LEU A 173 -20.44 15.82 -9.74
N LYS A 174 -20.06 16.34 -10.92
CA LYS A 174 -20.83 17.34 -11.65
C LYS A 174 -22.08 16.76 -12.32
N ALA A 175 -22.08 15.47 -12.62
CA ALA A 175 -23.13 14.84 -13.41
C ALA A 175 -24.27 14.26 -12.56
N ALA A 176 -24.00 13.77 -11.35
CA ALA A 176 -24.98 13.05 -10.55
C ALA A 176 -24.73 13.15 -9.03
N TYR A 177 -25.69 12.67 -8.25
CA TYR A 177 -25.58 12.49 -6.80
C TYR A 177 -25.02 11.09 -6.49
N PRO A 178 -23.97 10.97 -5.64
CA PRO A 178 -23.43 9.67 -5.29
C PRO A 178 -24.38 8.91 -4.36
N ASN A 179 -24.53 7.60 -4.58
CA ASN A 179 -25.42 6.75 -3.81
C ASN A 179 -24.61 5.76 -2.95
N ALA A 180 -24.67 5.92 -1.62
CA ALA A 180 -23.96 5.10 -0.64
C ALA A 180 -24.34 3.60 -0.68
N ALA A 181 -25.54 3.26 -1.15
CA ALA A 181 -25.97 1.87 -1.30
C ALA A 181 -25.22 1.15 -2.45
N ILE A 182 -24.76 1.90 -3.45
CA ILE A 182 -24.07 1.37 -4.63
C ILE A 182 -22.56 1.54 -4.51
N ILE A 183 -22.12 2.72 -4.08
CA ILE A 183 -20.72 3.12 -3.94
C ILE A 183 -20.45 3.23 -2.44
N GLN A 184 -19.62 2.35 -1.87
CA GLN A 184 -19.32 2.39 -0.44
C GLN A 184 -18.26 3.43 -0.09
N THR A 185 -17.34 3.69 -1.02
CA THR A 185 -16.22 4.62 -0.82
C THR A 185 -16.00 5.50 -2.05
N LEU A 186 -15.95 6.81 -1.85
CA LEU A 186 -15.45 7.77 -2.83
C LEU A 186 -13.97 8.05 -2.56
N ILE A 187 -13.18 8.13 -3.61
CA ILE A 187 -11.79 8.59 -3.54
C ILE A 187 -11.72 9.91 -4.30
N ILE A 188 -11.26 10.95 -3.63
CA ILE A 188 -11.02 12.27 -4.21
C ILE A 188 -9.51 12.50 -4.16
N VAL A 189 -8.86 12.52 -5.33
CA VAL A 189 -7.41 12.62 -5.44
C VAL A 189 -7.01 13.95 -6.06
N LYS A 190 -6.28 14.76 -5.31
CA LYS A 190 -5.67 16.03 -5.74
C LYS A 190 -6.62 16.87 -6.61
N PRO A 191 -7.77 17.30 -6.08
CA PRO A 191 -8.63 18.22 -6.81
C PRO A 191 -7.87 19.53 -7.06
N THR A 192 -8.06 20.12 -8.24
CA THR A 192 -7.38 21.35 -8.67
C THR A 192 -8.32 22.51 -8.93
N GLN A 193 -9.63 22.25 -8.92
CA GLN A 193 -10.69 23.25 -9.12
C GLN A 193 -11.51 23.42 -7.83
N PRO A 194 -12.05 24.62 -7.58
CA PRO A 194 -12.90 24.86 -6.43
C PRO A 194 -14.20 24.04 -6.49
N PHE A 195 -14.63 23.56 -5.33
CA PHE A 195 -15.90 22.88 -5.14
C PHE A 195 -17.03 23.89 -5.03
N THR A 196 -18.09 23.71 -5.82
CA THR A 196 -19.29 24.55 -5.72
C THR A 196 -20.10 24.17 -4.48
N GLU A 197 -21.01 25.03 -4.05
CA GLU A 197 -21.94 24.71 -2.95
C GLU A 197 -22.76 23.43 -3.23
N GLU A 198 -23.14 23.21 -4.49
CA GLU A 198 -23.83 21.98 -4.92
C GLU A 198 -22.94 20.73 -4.76
N ASP A 199 -21.66 20.82 -5.12
CA ASP A 199 -20.72 19.70 -4.93
C ASP A 199 -20.58 19.36 -3.45
N GLN A 200 -20.44 20.38 -2.61
CA GLN A 200 -20.30 20.22 -1.16
C GLN A 200 -21.57 19.57 -0.58
N LEU A 201 -22.75 20.01 -1.02
CA LEU A 201 -24.02 19.42 -0.62
C LEU A 201 -24.14 17.94 -1.03
N LYS A 202 -23.70 17.59 -2.25
CA LYS A 202 -23.69 16.19 -2.73
C LYS A 202 -22.82 15.30 -1.86
N LEU A 203 -21.62 15.76 -1.52
CA LEU A 203 -20.68 15.02 -0.68
C LEU A 203 -21.20 14.88 0.75
N ASP A 204 -21.75 15.94 1.31
CA ASP A 204 -22.35 15.97 2.64
C ASP A 204 -23.52 14.98 2.75
N GLN A 205 -24.46 15.01 1.80
CA GLN A 205 -25.56 14.04 1.75
C GLN A 205 -25.08 12.60 1.59
N TYR A 206 -24.03 12.37 0.82
CA TYR A 206 -23.46 11.03 0.65
C TYR A 206 -22.86 10.50 1.96
N VAL A 207 -22.13 11.33 2.69
CA VAL A 207 -21.60 10.97 4.02
C VAL A 207 -22.74 10.72 5.02
N MET A 208 -23.77 11.57 5.05
CA MET A 208 -24.95 11.38 5.90
C MET A 208 -25.68 10.06 5.62
N ASN A 209 -25.67 9.59 4.37
CA ASN A 209 -26.26 8.31 3.97
C ASN A 209 -25.35 7.09 4.24
N GLY A 210 -24.26 7.27 4.99
CA GLY A 210 -23.32 6.20 5.38
C GLY A 210 -22.23 5.91 4.35
N GLY A 211 -22.04 6.78 3.36
CA GLY A 211 -20.93 6.71 2.43
C GLY A 211 -19.62 7.15 3.06
N ASN A 212 -18.51 6.52 2.66
CA ASN A 212 -17.17 6.90 3.12
C ASN A 212 -16.43 7.69 2.05
N ILE A 213 -15.60 8.66 2.44
CA ILE A 213 -14.76 9.43 1.52
C ILE A 213 -13.30 9.35 1.97
N ILE A 214 -12.42 9.03 1.04
CA ILE A 214 -10.96 9.15 1.19
C ILE A 214 -10.52 10.40 0.45
N TRP A 215 -9.92 11.33 1.20
CA TRP A 215 -9.45 12.61 0.69
C TRP A 215 -7.93 12.60 0.55
N PHE A 216 -7.44 12.93 -0.65
CA PHE A 216 -6.05 13.32 -0.88
C PHE A 216 -6.08 14.74 -1.43
N VAL A 217 -5.78 15.72 -0.58
CA VAL A 217 -5.93 17.14 -0.89
C VAL A 217 -4.60 17.85 -0.76
N ASP A 218 -4.23 18.56 -1.82
CA ASP A 218 -3.13 19.52 -1.80
C ASP A 218 -3.70 20.91 -1.56
N LYS A 219 -3.57 21.45 -0.34
CA LYS A 219 -4.06 22.80 -0.05
C LYS A 219 -3.25 23.90 -0.74
N LEU A 220 -1.97 23.63 -0.96
CA LEU A 220 -1.02 24.58 -1.52
C LEU A 220 -0.61 24.23 -2.95
N TYR A 221 -0.31 25.24 -3.77
CA TYR A 221 0.42 25.10 -5.02
C TYR A 221 1.91 24.86 -4.73
N ALA A 222 2.24 23.63 -4.38
CA ALA A 222 3.58 23.16 -4.08
C ALA A 222 4.08 22.23 -5.20
N GLU A 223 4.80 22.77 -6.18
CA GLU A 223 5.31 22.00 -7.32
C GLU A 223 6.82 22.11 -7.48
N LEU A 224 7.45 21.00 -7.88
CA LEU A 224 8.89 20.90 -8.09
C LEU A 224 9.40 21.79 -9.22
N ASP A 225 8.54 22.09 -10.21
CA ASP A 225 8.92 22.93 -11.36
C ASP A 225 9.04 24.41 -10.98
N SER A 226 8.27 24.88 -9.99
CA SER A 226 8.39 26.24 -9.45
C SER A 226 9.76 26.49 -8.81
N LEU A 227 10.40 25.45 -8.26
CA LEU A 227 11.76 25.52 -7.71
C LEU A 227 12.85 25.68 -8.78
N LYS A 228 12.60 25.22 -10.01
CA LYS A 228 13.55 25.35 -11.12
C LYS A 228 13.46 26.72 -11.79
N ARG A 229 12.28 27.36 -11.74
CA ARG A 229 12.00 28.63 -12.42
C ARG A 229 12.25 29.87 -11.57
N THR A 230 12.08 29.78 -10.26
CA THR A 230 12.17 30.95 -9.38
C THR A 230 13.41 30.83 -8.51
N GLU A 231 14.29 31.82 -8.62
CA GLU A 231 15.58 31.96 -7.92
C GLU A 231 15.43 31.97 -6.38
N GLY A 232 15.10 30.82 -5.78
CA GLY A 232 15.08 30.63 -4.33
C GLY A 232 13.84 31.16 -3.59
N GLN A 233 12.83 31.72 -4.26
CA GLN A 233 11.59 32.14 -3.61
C GLN A 233 10.49 31.08 -3.76
N TYR A 234 10.25 30.35 -2.69
CA TYR A 234 9.15 29.40 -2.57
C TYR A 234 7.93 30.10 -1.95
N THR A 235 7.03 30.63 -2.77
CA THR A 235 5.71 31.08 -2.31
C THR A 235 4.68 30.03 -2.68
N ALA A 236 4.31 29.23 -1.68
CA ALA A 236 3.16 28.35 -1.77
C ALA A 236 1.88 29.19 -1.65
N PHE A 237 1.06 29.19 -2.69
CA PHE A 237 -0.25 29.86 -2.69
C PHE A 237 -1.36 28.86 -2.38
N ASP A 238 -2.40 29.32 -1.68
CA ASP A 238 -3.61 28.53 -1.44
C ASP A 238 -4.30 28.21 -2.79
N ARG A 239 -4.71 26.96 -2.97
CA ARG A 239 -5.48 26.53 -4.15
C ARG A 239 -6.91 27.06 -4.15
N GLY A 240 -7.41 27.51 -3.00
CA GLY A 240 -8.77 28.07 -2.89
C GLY A 240 -9.85 27.05 -3.25
N LEU A 241 -9.67 25.78 -2.86
CA LEU A 241 -10.57 24.68 -3.23
C LEU A 241 -11.99 24.82 -2.65
N GLY A 242 -12.18 25.67 -1.64
CA GLY A 242 -13.49 25.92 -1.03
C GLY A 242 -14.03 24.78 -0.15
N ILE A 243 -13.24 23.74 0.13
CA ILE A 243 -13.66 22.56 0.92
C ILE A 243 -13.39 22.69 2.42
N ASP A 244 -12.75 23.77 2.86
CA ASP A 244 -12.36 23.97 4.26
C ASP A 244 -13.57 23.93 5.20
N GLU A 245 -14.70 24.52 4.82
CA GLU A 245 -15.92 24.51 5.63
C GLU A 245 -16.51 23.10 5.75
N LEU A 246 -16.52 22.33 4.65
CA LEU A 246 -17.01 20.96 4.62
C LEU A 246 -16.16 20.06 5.52
N LEU A 247 -14.83 20.13 5.37
CA LEU A 247 -13.90 19.35 6.19
C LEU A 247 -13.98 19.76 7.66
N PHE A 248 -14.17 21.05 7.94
CA PHE A 248 -14.34 21.54 9.30
C PHE A 248 -15.60 20.97 9.97
N LYS A 249 -16.71 20.82 9.24
CA LYS A 249 -17.91 20.12 9.73
C LYS A 249 -17.62 18.65 10.08
N TYR A 250 -16.69 18.01 9.38
CA TYR A 250 -16.21 16.67 9.68
C TYR A 250 -15.14 16.62 10.79
N GLY A 251 -14.78 17.77 11.37
CA GLY A 251 -13.79 17.87 12.43
C GLY A 251 -12.33 17.81 11.94
N VAL A 252 -12.08 18.12 10.67
CA VAL A 252 -10.74 18.10 10.07
C VAL A 252 -10.38 19.49 9.54
N ARG A 253 -9.19 19.98 9.87
CA ARG A 253 -8.64 21.22 9.33
C ARG A 253 -7.27 20.99 8.71
N ILE A 254 -7.14 21.32 7.43
CA ILE A 254 -5.84 21.31 6.72
C ILE A 254 -5.20 22.68 6.85
N ASN A 255 -4.00 22.73 7.43
CA ASN A 255 -3.25 23.98 7.55
C ASN A 255 -2.56 24.32 6.21
N PRO A 256 -2.46 25.60 5.84
CA PRO A 256 -1.73 26.05 4.66
C PRO A 256 -0.22 26.10 4.95
N ASP A 257 0.34 24.99 5.43
CA ASP A 257 1.77 24.84 5.73
C ASP A 257 2.37 23.65 4.97
N LEU A 258 3.69 23.52 5.07
CA LEU A 258 4.41 22.35 4.56
C LEU A 258 5.33 21.81 5.64
N LEU A 259 5.24 20.51 5.85
CA LEU A 259 6.08 19.81 6.80
C LEU A 259 7.50 19.67 6.23
N GLN A 260 8.48 19.96 7.07
CA GLN A 260 9.89 19.72 6.79
C GLN A 260 10.45 18.70 7.79
N ASP A 261 11.24 17.75 7.32
CA ASP A 261 11.97 16.81 8.16
C ASP A 261 13.42 16.69 7.69
N LEU A 262 14.33 16.46 8.65
CA LEU A 262 15.71 16.09 8.38
C LEU A 262 15.80 14.67 7.80
N SER A 263 14.88 13.77 8.19
CA SER A 263 14.75 12.44 7.59
C SER A 263 13.97 12.51 6.27
N CYS A 264 14.64 12.97 5.22
CA CYS A 264 14.01 13.24 3.92
C CYS A 264 14.70 12.53 2.75
N SER A 265 13.97 12.43 1.64
CA SER A 265 14.51 11.94 0.38
C SER A 265 15.49 12.93 -0.25
N LYS A 266 16.43 12.42 -1.06
CA LYS A 266 17.39 13.25 -1.79
C LYS A 266 16.96 13.40 -3.24
N ILE A 267 16.81 14.63 -3.72
CA ILE A 267 16.47 14.92 -5.11
C ILE A 267 17.74 15.28 -5.91
N PRO A 268 17.82 14.90 -7.20
CA PRO A 268 18.92 15.32 -8.06
C PRO A 268 18.75 16.80 -8.44
N LEU A 269 19.69 17.65 -8.03
CA LEU A 269 19.77 19.06 -8.42
C LEU A 269 21.01 19.31 -9.27
N VAL A 270 20.87 20.22 -10.22
CA VAL A 270 21.99 20.69 -11.05
C VAL A 270 22.79 21.70 -10.24
N VAL A 271 23.99 21.32 -9.80
CA VAL A 271 24.87 22.16 -8.98
C VAL A 271 25.94 22.88 -9.81
N GLY A 272 26.02 22.58 -11.11
CA GLY A 272 26.93 23.26 -12.03
C GLY A 272 27.11 22.50 -13.34
N LYS A 273 28.07 22.94 -14.14
CA LYS A 273 28.54 22.25 -15.34
C LYS A 273 29.99 21.82 -15.13
N ASN A 274 30.32 20.62 -15.56
CA ASN A 274 31.69 20.15 -15.63
C ASN A 274 32.46 20.95 -16.72
N PRO A 275 33.81 20.98 -16.67
CA PRO A 275 34.62 21.66 -17.69
C PRO A 275 34.40 21.15 -19.12
N ASP A 276 33.88 19.94 -19.28
CA ASP A 276 33.53 19.30 -20.55
C ASP A 276 32.11 19.69 -21.07
N GLY A 277 31.38 20.55 -20.36
CA GLY A 277 30.03 20.98 -20.70
C GLY A 277 28.91 20.06 -20.21
N SER A 278 29.22 18.90 -19.61
CA SER A 278 28.22 18.01 -19.02
C SER A 278 27.65 18.58 -17.72
N ILE A 279 26.38 18.26 -17.43
CA ILE A 279 25.68 18.78 -16.25
C ILE A 279 26.13 18.00 -15.01
N ARG A 280 26.66 18.69 -14.00
CA ARG A 280 26.99 18.08 -12.72
C ARG A 280 25.73 18.05 -11.85
N MET A 281 25.15 16.85 -11.70
CA MET A 281 24.05 16.62 -10.78
C MET A 281 24.56 16.12 -9.43
N GLN A 282 24.05 16.71 -8.35
CA GLN A 282 24.27 16.24 -6.99
C GLN A 282 22.94 15.95 -6.33
N ARG A 283 22.87 14.83 -5.59
CA ARG A 283 21.69 14.49 -4.78
C ARG A 283 21.78 15.24 -3.46
N LEU A 284 20.90 16.22 -3.28
CA LEU A 284 20.80 17.00 -2.04
C LEU A 284 19.56 16.57 -1.25
N PRO A 285 19.63 16.53 0.10
CA PRO A 285 18.47 16.26 0.93
C PRO A 285 17.39 17.32 0.68
N TRP A 286 16.15 16.89 0.53
CA TRP A 286 15.01 17.75 0.25
C TRP A 286 13.99 17.70 1.40
N PRO A 287 14.04 18.64 2.36
CA PRO A 287 13.28 18.55 3.61
C PRO A 287 11.78 18.39 3.44
N TYR A 288 11.21 18.88 2.34
CA TYR A 288 9.78 18.78 2.05
C TYR A 288 9.30 17.39 1.59
N TYR A 289 10.21 16.43 1.40
CA TYR A 289 9.91 15.02 1.10
C TYR A 289 10.30 14.14 2.31
N PRO A 290 9.60 14.27 3.44
CA PRO A 290 9.92 13.54 4.66
C PRO A 290 9.56 12.06 4.52
N PHE A 291 10.29 11.17 5.20
CA PHE A 291 9.88 9.78 5.35
C PHE A 291 8.95 9.63 6.55
N LEU A 292 7.65 9.52 6.30
CA LEU A 292 6.67 9.36 7.37
C LEU A 292 6.58 7.91 7.83
N SER A 293 6.52 7.73 9.15
CA SER A 293 6.26 6.44 9.78
C SER A 293 5.25 6.60 10.91
N ALA A 294 4.43 5.59 11.13
CA ALA A 294 3.51 5.58 12.25
C ALA A 294 4.28 5.39 13.55
N ARG A 295 4.16 6.35 14.47
CA ARG A 295 4.71 6.24 15.83
C ARG A 295 3.77 5.56 16.80
N THR A 296 2.46 5.61 16.52
CA THR A 296 1.40 5.03 17.33
C THR A 296 0.81 3.79 16.67
N PRO A 297 0.41 2.77 17.47
CA PRO A 297 -0.32 1.63 16.94
C PRO A 297 -1.69 2.10 16.46
N ASN A 298 -1.92 2.04 15.15
CA ASN A 298 -3.21 2.31 14.52
C ASN A 298 -3.46 1.22 13.47
N PRO A 299 -4.63 0.55 13.47
CA PRO A 299 -4.95 -0.50 12.50
C PRO A 299 -4.76 -0.10 11.03
N ILE A 300 -4.93 1.19 10.70
CA ILE A 300 -4.78 1.71 9.33
C ILE A 300 -3.30 1.79 8.94
N SER A 301 -2.44 2.26 9.84
CA SER A 301 -1.03 2.49 9.55
C SER A 301 -0.12 1.36 10.01
N GLN A 302 -0.67 0.38 10.73
CA GLN A 302 0.06 -0.81 11.16
C GLN A 302 0.51 -1.60 9.94
N ASN A 303 1.74 -2.11 9.98
CA ASN A 303 2.39 -2.86 8.91
C ASN A 303 2.69 -2.06 7.62
N ILE A 304 2.29 -0.79 7.49
CA ILE A 304 2.73 0.07 6.39
C ILE A 304 4.20 0.46 6.58
N ASP A 305 5.00 0.39 5.52
CA ASP A 305 6.40 0.85 5.55
C ASP A 305 6.47 2.38 5.59
N ARG A 306 7.68 2.96 5.64
CA ARG A 306 7.83 4.40 5.55
C ARG A 306 7.22 4.91 4.25
N VAL A 307 6.27 5.83 4.37
CA VAL A 307 5.61 6.46 3.23
C VAL A 307 6.36 7.74 2.91
N LEU A 308 6.61 7.97 1.62
CA LEU A 308 7.21 9.20 1.13
C LEU A 308 6.11 10.11 0.55
N PRO A 309 5.47 10.96 1.36
CA PRO A 309 4.63 12.03 0.81
C PRO A 309 5.48 13.08 0.09
N ILE A 310 4.86 13.74 -0.88
CA ILE A 310 5.42 14.84 -1.64
C ILE A 310 4.71 16.11 -1.17
N PHE A 311 5.45 17.04 -0.55
CA PHE A 311 4.90 18.30 -0.01
C PHE A 311 3.70 18.13 0.94
N PRO A 312 3.78 17.29 1.99
CA PRO A 312 2.69 17.13 2.95
C PRO A 312 2.45 18.39 3.79
N SER A 313 1.18 18.63 4.15
CA SER A 313 0.74 19.67 5.10
C SER A 313 0.33 19.06 6.44
N SER A 314 0.31 19.88 7.49
CA SER A 314 -0.21 19.48 8.80
C SER A 314 -1.75 19.49 8.83
N ILE A 315 -2.32 18.58 9.61
CA ILE A 315 -3.77 18.42 9.80
C ILE A 315 -4.05 18.48 11.31
N VAL A 316 -5.11 19.20 11.68
CA VAL A 316 -5.60 19.33 13.07
C VAL A 316 -7.07 18.94 13.13
#